data_AF-A0A6J2X8M5-F1
#
_entry.id   AF-A0A6J2X8M5-F1
#
_cell.length_a   1.000
_cell.length_b   1.000
_cell.length_c   1.000
_cell.angle_alpha   90.00
_cell.angle_beta   90.00
_cell.angle_gamma   90.00
#
_symmetry.space_group_name_H-M   'P 1'
#
loop_
_entity.id
_entity.type
_entity.pdbx_description
1 polymer ?
#
loop_
_entity_poly.entity_id
_entity_poly.type
_entity_poly.pdbx_seq_one_letter_code
_entity_poly.pdbx_strand_id
1 'polypeptide(L)'
;MLKSLEEYVVEMEKRSAINEQNAQIPNEDLWTQLQQKENDLQLAAELGNALLEKNKELMKQHEAAIEEISKKLEIVEQDRHLLRKKLTSKESELDARILELENDLTEVKDKLAAKDLLLKQWERDKSSLVEELTSQNGRLTHQLKEAQSVEIQLRQQLDSYKEQISLGKSSLQQHLNSVDGLKDELDLVTEKNKELERRLRGAAEERDNLASAVEEASDRILLLERHAREQDIRYQQSIKEYSLPQEKLSIEERLNGDHRSLLAEMDISEPTLSQECMSVYRQLRSLVQQLKSHQDDDSGLHSDCSTTSLEDTSRFSPGLLSEVAQELVGLVLDTDVVRLLERLEQARREIQERDEELQKRMERIVELSTKSSVCEVELQAALEERDRARNDANDTSLAHDDVVAQAREDRDLAVQRRTKAEVELAKTRVDLMQANSQLLEVIQQKVEMSQQLEQWQMDMHELLEEQLKNKLSRHETKARTKEQTPVAPPRRRLLNFFLQR
;
A
#
# COMPACT_ATOMS: atom_id res chain seq x y z
N MET A 1 9.91 88.68 -72.06
CA MET A 1 10.10 88.23 -73.46
C MET A 1 8.84 88.42 -74.31
N LEU A 2 7.63 88.09 -73.84
CA LEU A 2 6.41 88.38 -74.61
C LEU A 2 6.15 89.88 -74.81
N LYS A 3 6.28 90.70 -73.75
CA LYS A 3 6.09 92.16 -73.84
C LYS A 3 7.07 92.88 -74.79
N SER A 4 8.32 92.39 -74.89
CA SER A 4 9.33 92.98 -75.78
C SER A 4 9.15 92.57 -77.25
N LEU A 5 8.53 91.41 -77.50
CA LEU A 5 8.16 90.97 -78.85
C LEU A 5 6.92 91.71 -79.35
N GLU A 6 5.95 91.98 -78.47
CA GLU A 6 4.76 92.79 -78.80
C GLU A 6 5.13 94.24 -79.13
N GLU A 7 6.03 94.87 -78.36
CA GLU A 7 6.52 96.23 -78.64
C GLU A 7 7.26 96.32 -79.99
N TYR A 8 8.05 95.30 -80.34
CA TYR A 8 8.80 95.26 -81.60
C TYR A 8 7.90 95.02 -82.83
N VAL A 9 6.85 94.21 -82.70
CA VAL A 9 5.86 94.00 -83.77
C VAL A 9 5.05 95.28 -84.02
N VAL A 10 4.67 96.01 -82.96
CA VAL A 10 3.97 97.30 -83.08
C VAL A 10 4.86 98.37 -83.73
N GLU A 11 6.17 98.38 -83.46
CA GLU A 11 7.12 99.26 -84.14
C GLU A 11 7.32 98.89 -85.63
N MET A 12 7.33 97.60 -85.95
CA MET A 12 7.38 97.09 -87.33
C MET A 12 6.12 97.47 -88.14
N GLU A 13 4.92 97.33 -87.56
CA GLU A 13 3.66 97.71 -88.21
C GLU A 13 3.58 99.23 -88.46
N LYS A 14 4.05 100.04 -87.50
CA LYS A 14 4.12 101.51 -87.65
C LYS A 14 5.08 101.94 -88.76
N ARG A 15 6.19 101.22 -88.96
CA ARG A 15 7.13 101.48 -90.06
C ARG A 15 6.56 101.06 -91.42
N SER A 16 5.79 99.98 -91.46
CA SER A 16 5.12 99.54 -92.69
C SER A 16 4.08 100.55 -93.19
N ALA A 17 3.30 101.15 -92.28
CA ALA A 17 2.28 102.15 -92.62
C ALA A 17 2.86 103.46 -93.20
N ILE A 18 4.10 103.81 -92.84
CA ILE A 18 4.79 105.00 -93.38
C ILE A 18 5.32 104.75 -94.81
N ASN A 19 5.58 103.49 -95.16
CA ASN A 19 6.19 103.11 -96.43
C ASN A 19 5.21 103.06 -97.62
N GLU A 20 3.89 102.98 -97.37
CA GLU A 20 2.87 102.95 -98.44
C GLU A 20 2.57 104.33 -99.05
N GLN A 21 2.93 105.44 -98.40
CA GLN A 21 2.63 106.80 -98.88
C GLN A 21 3.74 107.45 -99.73
N ASN A 22 4.93 106.86 -99.84
CA ASN A 22 6.12 107.49 -100.46
C ASN A 22 6.55 106.90 -101.83
N ALA A 23 5.62 106.33 -102.60
CA ALA A 23 5.93 105.58 -103.83
C ALA A 23 6.33 106.40 -105.09
N GLN A 24 6.69 107.69 -105.00
CA GLN A 24 7.21 108.44 -106.14
C GLN A 24 8.27 109.48 -105.76
N ILE A 25 9.56 109.14 -105.91
CA ILE A 25 10.65 109.86 -106.62
C ILE A 25 11.98 109.10 -106.32
N PRO A 26 12.78 108.68 -107.32
CA PRO A 26 13.43 107.36 -107.25
C PRO A 26 14.97 107.39 -107.31
N ASN A 27 15.69 107.94 -106.30
CA ASN A 27 17.12 107.60 -106.12
C ASN A 27 17.78 107.95 -104.75
N GLU A 28 17.23 108.84 -103.90
CA GLU A 28 17.84 109.15 -102.57
C GLU A 28 17.25 108.33 -101.40
N ASP A 29 15.99 107.89 -101.49
CA ASP A 29 15.36 107.00 -100.48
C ASP A 29 15.84 105.54 -100.58
N LEU A 30 16.42 105.14 -101.70
CA LEU A 30 16.92 103.77 -101.91
C LEU A 30 18.13 103.44 -101.02
N TRP A 31 19.03 104.39 -100.79
CA TRP A 31 20.24 104.16 -99.98
C TRP A 31 19.94 104.09 -98.47
N THR A 32 19.07 104.96 -97.96
CA THR A 32 18.65 104.94 -96.55
C THR A 32 17.81 103.70 -96.24
N GLN A 33 16.94 103.30 -97.16
CA GLN A 33 16.22 102.03 -97.07
C GLN A 33 17.16 100.82 -97.13
N LEU A 34 18.17 100.83 -98.01
CA LEU A 34 19.16 99.75 -98.08
C LEU A 34 19.94 99.63 -96.77
N GLN A 35 20.40 100.75 -96.21
CA GLN A 35 21.14 100.77 -94.94
C GLN A 35 20.27 100.34 -93.75
N GLN A 36 18.98 100.72 -93.72
CA GLN A 36 18.03 100.21 -92.74
C GLN A 36 17.82 98.69 -92.89
N LYS A 37 17.72 98.20 -94.13
CA LYS A 37 17.62 96.76 -94.39
C LYS A 37 18.90 96.01 -94.02
N GLU A 38 20.09 96.59 -94.22
CA GLU A 38 21.36 96.02 -93.76
C GLU A 38 21.43 95.96 -92.23
N ASN A 39 21.00 97.01 -91.52
CA ASN A 39 20.93 97.01 -90.06
C ASN A 39 19.90 96.01 -89.52
N ASP A 40 18.72 95.92 -90.14
CA ASP A 40 17.68 94.94 -89.78
C ASP A 40 18.17 93.50 -90.04
N LEU A 41 18.94 93.27 -91.12
CA LEU A 41 19.58 91.97 -91.39
C LEU A 41 20.66 91.64 -90.35
N GLN A 42 21.47 92.62 -89.94
CA GLN A 42 22.45 92.44 -88.86
C GLN A 42 21.76 92.13 -87.53
N LEU A 43 20.73 92.88 -87.15
CA LEU A 43 19.92 92.65 -85.95
C LEU A 43 19.23 91.28 -85.99
N ALA A 44 18.68 90.86 -87.14
CA ALA A 44 18.08 89.54 -87.30
C ALA A 44 19.14 88.42 -87.17
N ALA A 45 20.36 88.63 -87.66
CA ALA A 45 21.47 87.70 -87.49
C ALA A 45 21.95 87.65 -86.03
N GLU A 46 22.02 88.79 -85.32
CA GLU A 46 22.35 88.85 -83.90
C GLU A 46 21.29 88.18 -83.03
N LEU A 47 20.00 88.41 -83.31
CA LEU A 47 18.89 87.70 -82.66
C LEU A 47 18.91 86.21 -82.99
N GLY A 48 19.23 85.83 -84.23
CA GLY A 48 19.42 84.45 -84.64
C GLY A 48 20.56 83.78 -83.87
N ASN A 49 21.69 84.48 -83.71
CA ASN A 49 22.83 84.01 -82.92
C ASN A 49 22.47 83.88 -81.44
N ALA A 50 21.79 84.86 -80.85
CA ALA A 50 21.33 84.80 -79.46
C ALA A 50 20.33 83.65 -79.24
N LEU A 51 19.43 83.39 -80.19
CA LEU A 51 18.52 82.24 -80.16
C LEU A 51 19.28 80.91 -80.31
N LEU A 52 20.29 80.84 -81.17
CA LEU A 52 21.15 79.66 -81.32
C LEU A 52 21.95 79.40 -80.04
N GLU A 53 22.49 80.43 -79.40
CA GLU A 53 23.19 80.31 -78.11
C GLU A 53 22.25 79.83 -77.01
N LYS A 54 21.05 80.40 -76.90
CA LYS A 54 20.05 79.91 -75.93
C LYS A 54 19.61 78.49 -76.23
N ASN A 55 19.41 78.12 -77.48
CA ASN A 55 19.12 76.72 -77.85
C ASN A 55 20.28 75.80 -77.50
N LYS A 56 21.54 76.21 -77.71
CA LYS A 56 22.72 75.43 -77.27
C LYS A 56 22.79 75.29 -75.75
N GLU A 57 22.47 76.34 -75.00
CA GLU A 57 22.44 76.30 -73.54
C GLU A 57 21.31 75.39 -73.03
N LEU A 58 20.11 75.49 -73.63
CA LEU A 58 18.99 74.58 -73.34
C LEU A 58 19.35 73.13 -73.68
N MET A 59 20.00 72.86 -74.81
CA MET A 59 20.48 71.51 -75.14
C MET A 59 21.45 70.98 -74.09
N LYS A 60 22.43 71.78 -73.65
CA LYS A 60 23.34 71.37 -72.57
C LYS A 60 22.62 71.09 -71.26
N GLN A 61 21.63 71.92 -70.90
CA GLN A 61 20.80 71.68 -69.71
C GLN A 61 19.98 70.40 -69.84
N HIS A 62 19.42 70.13 -71.03
CA HIS A 62 18.70 68.89 -71.31
C HIS A 62 19.61 67.66 -71.24
N GLU A 63 20.81 67.72 -71.82
CA GLU A 63 21.81 66.64 -71.73
C GLU A 63 22.21 66.37 -70.28
N ALA A 64 22.52 67.41 -69.50
CA ALA A 64 22.84 67.27 -68.08
C ALA A 64 21.67 66.65 -67.28
N ALA A 65 20.43 67.06 -67.56
CA ALA A 65 19.25 66.48 -66.94
C ALA A 65 19.05 65.00 -67.32
N ILE A 66 19.31 64.63 -68.58
CA ILE A 66 19.26 63.24 -69.05
C ILE A 66 20.32 62.41 -68.30
N GLU A 67 21.55 62.90 -68.20
CA GLU A 67 22.61 62.20 -67.44
C GLU A 67 22.25 62.02 -65.97
N GLU A 68 21.68 63.03 -65.31
CA GLU A 68 21.22 62.91 -63.93
C GLU A 68 20.09 61.88 -63.78
N ILE A 69 19.14 61.84 -64.71
CA ILE A 69 18.05 60.86 -64.71
C ILE A 69 18.61 59.46 -64.94
N SER A 70 19.56 59.28 -65.88
CA SER A 70 20.22 58.00 -66.13
C SER A 70 20.97 57.49 -64.90
N LYS A 71 21.75 58.35 -64.23
CA LYS A 71 22.44 57.98 -62.97
C LYS A 71 21.46 57.57 -61.88
N LYS A 72 20.34 58.31 -61.73
CA LYS A 72 19.29 57.95 -60.77
C LYS A 72 18.63 56.62 -61.12
N LEU A 73 18.38 56.36 -62.40
CA LEU A 73 17.82 55.08 -62.88
C LEU A 73 18.77 53.92 -62.58
N GLU A 74 20.06 54.07 -62.84
CA GLU A 74 21.08 53.05 -62.53
C GLU A 74 21.11 52.72 -61.03
N ILE A 75 21.08 53.73 -60.16
CA ILE A 75 21.04 53.52 -58.70
C ILE A 75 19.77 52.74 -58.31
N VAL A 76 18.61 53.13 -58.82
CA VAL A 76 17.34 52.45 -58.53
C VAL A 76 17.35 51.01 -59.03
N GLU A 77 17.94 50.74 -60.20
CA GLU A 77 18.09 49.39 -60.72
C GLU A 77 19.02 48.54 -59.84
N GLN A 78 20.16 49.10 -59.42
CA GLN A 78 21.08 48.44 -58.49
C GLN A 78 20.40 48.12 -57.17
N ASP A 79 19.69 49.09 -56.57
CA ASP A 79 18.94 48.91 -55.33
C ASP A 79 17.86 47.84 -55.50
N ARG A 80 17.13 47.85 -56.62
CA ARG A 80 16.15 46.80 -56.95
C ARG A 80 16.80 45.42 -57.01
N HIS A 81 17.95 45.29 -57.67
CA HIS A 81 18.67 44.02 -57.75
C HIS A 81 19.19 43.55 -56.39
N LEU A 82 19.71 44.46 -55.57
CA LEU A 82 20.15 44.16 -54.21
C LEU A 82 18.99 43.75 -53.32
N LEU A 83 17.85 44.45 -53.38
CA LEU A 83 16.65 44.12 -52.62
C LEU A 83 16.07 42.77 -53.03
N ARG A 84 16.03 42.44 -54.33
CA ARG A 84 15.63 41.10 -54.79
C ARG A 84 16.54 40.01 -54.23
N LYS A 85 17.86 40.21 -54.26
CA LYS A 85 18.81 39.23 -53.70
C LYS A 85 18.65 39.07 -52.19
N LYS A 86 18.41 40.17 -51.46
CA LYS A 86 18.14 40.15 -50.02
C LYS A 86 16.84 39.41 -49.72
N LEU A 87 15.79 39.64 -50.52
CA LEU A 87 14.52 38.95 -50.40
C LEU A 87 14.71 37.44 -50.61
N THR A 88 15.36 37.01 -51.70
CA THR A 88 15.60 35.59 -51.97
C THR A 88 16.46 34.92 -50.88
N SER A 89 17.44 35.64 -50.32
CA SER A 89 18.23 35.14 -49.18
C SER A 89 17.34 34.90 -47.97
N LYS A 90 16.46 35.85 -47.64
CA LYS A 90 15.53 35.72 -46.51
C LYS A 90 14.47 34.67 -46.74
N GLU A 91 13.96 34.52 -47.95
CA GLU A 91 13.08 33.42 -48.34
C GLU A 91 13.78 32.07 -48.10
N SER A 92 15.01 31.89 -48.56
CA SER A 92 15.76 30.64 -48.34
C SER A 92 16.07 30.35 -46.85
N GLU A 93 16.33 31.38 -46.04
CA GLU A 93 16.51 31.24 -44.60
C GLU A 93 15.21 30.80 -43.91
N LEU A 94 14.07 31.36 -44.33
CA LEU A 94 12.75 30.98 -43.81
C LEU A 94 12.37 29.57 -44.25
N ASP A 95 12.62 29.19 -45.50
CA ASP A 95 12.38 27.84 -46.00
C ASP A 95 13.22 26.81 -45.23
N ALA A 96 14.49 27.11 -44.96
CA ALA A 96 15.33 26.27 -44.11
C ALA A 96 14.77 26.14 -42.69
N ARG A 97 14.29 27.24 -42.10
CA ARG A 97 13.68 27.22 -40.77
C ARG A 97 12.36 26.45 -40.74
N ILE A 98 11.56 26.53 -41.80
CA ILE A 98 10.33 25.76 -41.94
C ILE A 98 10.67 24.27 -41.99
N LEU A 99 11.66 23.86 -42.79
CA LEU A 99 12.09 22.46 -42.88
C LEU A 99 12.60 21.92 -41.54
N GLU A 100 13.38 22.70 -40.78
CA GLU A 100 13.81 22.34 -39.42
C GLU A 100 12.60 22.08 -38.51
N LEU A 101 11.64 23.01 -38.48
CA LEU A 101 10.44 22.88 -37.65
C LEU A 101 9.54 21.73 -38.09
N GLU A 102 9.45 21.47 -39.40
CA GLU A 102 8.73 20.31 -39.94
C GLU A 102 9.39 19.00 -39.48
N ASN A 103 10.72 18.92 -39.52
CA ASN A 103 11.46 17.75 -39.01
C ASN A 103 11.25 17.56 -37.50
N ASP A 104 11.40 18.63 -36.70
CA ASP A 104 11.16 18.59 -35.26
C ASP A 104 9.72 18.11 -34.95
N LEU A 105 8.75 18.60 -35.72
CA LEU A 105 7.35 18.23 -35.57
C LEU A 105 7.12 16.75 -35.92
N THR A 106 7.76 16.23 -36.96
CA THR A 106 7.71 14.80 -37.28
C THR A 106 8.37 13.94 -36.20
N GLU A 107 9.54 14.34 -35.68
CA GLU A 107 10.23 13.60 -34.63
C GLU A 107 9.41 13.54 -33.34
N VAL A 108 8.79 14.66 -32.95
CA VAL A 108 7.90 14.70 -31.77
C VAL A 108 6.66 13.84 -31.99
N LYS A 109 6.08 13.84 -33.20
CA LYS A 109 4.95 12.95 -33.53
C LYS A 109 5.33 11.47 -33.44
N ASP A 110 6.50 11.09 -33.94
CA ASP A 110 6.98 9.70 -33.90
C ASP A 110 7.27 9.26 -32.46
N LYS A 111 7.91 10.14 -31.67
CA LYS A 111 8.12 9.91 -30.23
C LYS A 111 6.80 9.75 -29.49
N LEU A 112 5.80 10.57 -29.80
CA LEU A 112 4.46 10.46 -29.21
C LEU A 112 3.80 9.12 -29.57
N ALA A 113 3.82 8.74 -30.85
CA ALA A 113 3.26 7.48 -31.31
C ALA A 113 3.95 6.26 -30.66
N ALA A 114 5.28 6.31 -30.50
CA ALA A 114 6.04 5.26 -29.81
C ALA A 114 5.64 5.17 -28.32
N LYS A 115 5.49 6.31 -27.64
CA LYS A 115 5.02 6.35 -26.24
C LYS A 115 3.59 5.83 -26.10
N ASP A 116 2.68 6.17 -27.01
CA ASP A 116 1.31 5.65 -27.02
C ASP A 116 1.29 4.13 -27.22
N LEU A 117 2.17 3.58 -28.06
CA LEU A 117 2.28 2.13 -28.26
C LEU A 117 2.77 1.45 -26.97
N LEU A 118 3.80 2.00 -26.34
CA LEU A 118 4.33 1.48 -25.06
C LEU A 118 3.29 1.54 -23.96
N LEU A 119 2.54 2.64 -23.84
CA LEU A 119 1.44 2.76 -22.87
C LEU A 119 0.37 1.71 -23.11
N LYS A 120 -0.06 1.50 -24.36
CA LYS A 120 -1.03 0.45 -24.70
C LYS A 120 -0.50 -0.96 -24.43
N GLN A 121 0.80 -1.20 -24.55
CA GLN A 121 1.41 -2.49 -24.16
C GLN A 121 1.36 -2.64 -22.65
N TRP A 122 1.80 -1.63 -21.91
CA TRP A 122 1.78 -1.60 -20.45
C TRP A 122 0.37 -1.77 -19.86
N GLU A 123 -0.64 -1.15 -20.47
CA GLU A 123 -2.05 -1.33 -20.07
C GLU A 123 -2.54 -2.76 -20.29
N ARG A 124 -2.11 -3.41 -21.39
CA ARG A 124 -2.43 -4.82 -21.65
C ARG A 124 -1.76 -5.73 -20.63
N ASP A 125 -0.47 -5.54 -20.38
CA ASP A 125 0.28 -6.34 -19.42
C ASP A 125 -0.24 -6.15 -17.99
N LYS A 126 -0.64 -4.92 -17.64
CA LYS A 126 -1.33 -4.63 -16.38
C LYS A 126 -2.68 -5.34 -16.31
N SER A 127 -3.47 -5.32 -17.39
CA SER A 127 -4.77 -5.98 -17.42
C SER A 127 -4.65 -7.50 -17.30
N SER A 128 -3.67 -8.13 -17.96
CA SER A 128 -3.43 -9.57 -17.86
C SER A 128 -2.98 -9.96 -16.45
N LEU A 129 -2.08 -9.18 -15.83
CA LEU A 129 -1.69 -9.42 -14.44
C LEU A 129 -2.87 -9.32 -13.47
N VAL A 130 -3.76 -8.34 -13.67
CA VAL A 130 -4.99 -8.21 -12.86
C VAL A 130 -5.92 -9.41 -13.08
N GLU A 131 -6.09 -9.88 -14.31
CA GLU A 131 -6.87 -11.08 -14.62
C GLU A 131 -6.27 -12.34 -13.97
N GLU A 132 -4.94 -12.49 -13.98
CA GLU A 132 -4.26 -13.61 -13.33
C GLU A 132 -4.44 -13.57 -11.81
N LEU A 133 -4.20 -12.42 -11.18
CA LEU A 133 -4.37 -12.25 -9.74
C LEU A 133 -5.83 -12.44 -9.29
N THR A 134 -6.79 -11.96 -10.07
CA THR A 134 -8.22 -12.16 -9.79
C THR A 134 -8.62 -13.63 -9.95
N SER A 135 -8.09 -14.33 -10.96
CA SER A 135 -8.29 -15.78 -11.13
C SER A 135 -7.71 -16.57 -9.97
N GLN A 136 -6.48 -16.26 -9.54
CA GLN A 136 -5.82 -16.89 -8.40
C GLN A 136 -6.60 -16.66 -7.10
N ASN A 137 -7.01 -15.42 -6.83
CA ASN A 137 -7.86 -15.09 -5.68
C ASN A 137 -9.20 -15.83 -5.72
N GLY A 138 -9.80 -15.99 -6.91
CA GLY A 138 -11.00 -16.79 -7.11
C GLY A 138 -10.79 -18.26 -6.75
N ARG A 139 -9.68 -18.88 -7.21
CA ARG A 139 -9.33 -20.26 -6.89
C ARG A 139 -9.08 -20.46 -5.39
N LEU A 140 -8.30 -19.59 -4.75
CA LEU A 140 -8.03 -19.66 -3.31
C LEU A 140 -9.32 -19.49 -2.49
N THR A 141 -10.19 -18.57 -2.90
CA THR A 141 -11.51 -18.40 -2.26
C THR A 141 -12.38 -19.65 -2.39
N HIS A 142 -12.33 -20.32 -3.55
CA HIS A 142 -13.05 -21.57 -3.75
C HIS A 142 -12.51 -22.68 -2.84
N GLN A 143 -11.19 -22.88 -2.81
CA GLN A 143 -10.55 -23.87 -1.92
C GLN A 143 -10.85 -23.59 -0.44
N LEU A 144 -10.89 -22.33 -0.03
CA LEU A 144 -11.24 -21.97 1.34
C LEU A 144 -12.71 -22.29 1.67
N LYS A 145 -13.63 -22.08 0.72
CA LYS A 145 -15.04 -22.49 0.88
C LYS A 145 -15.19 -24.02 0.94
N GLU A 146 -14.45 -24.75 0.11
CA GLU A 146 -14.43 -26.21 0.16
C GLU A 146 -13.91 -26.72 1.51
N ALA A 147 -12.77 -26.20 1.98
CA ALA A 147 -12.22 -26.53 3.29
C ALA A 147 -13.20 -26.20 4.43
N GLN A 148 -13.86 -25.03 4.38
CA GLN A 148 -14.90 -24.66 5.33
C GLN A 148 -16.08 -25.64 5.30
N SER A 149 -16.52 -26.09 4.12
CA SER A 149 -17.61 -27.06 4.00
C SER A 149 -17.24 -28.41 4.62
N VAL A 150 -16.01 -28.87 4.43
CA VAL A 150 -15.49 -30.10 5.04
C VAL A 150 -15.38 -29.93 6.56
N GLU A 151 -14.92 -28.77 7.03
CA GLU A 151 -14.87 -28.47 8.47
C GLU A 151 -16.26 -28.49 9.10
N ILE A 152 -17.27 -27.92 8.45
CA ILE A 152 -18.66 -27.98 8.91
C ILE A 152 -19.16 -29.42 8.98
N GLN A 153 -18.86 -30.25 7.97
CA GLN A 153 -19.22 -31.67 7.97
C GLN A 153 -18.56 -32.43 9.13
N LEU A 154 -17.26 -32.22 9.36
CA LEU A 154 -16.53 -32.85 10.47
C LEU A 154 -17.06 -32.39 11.83
N ARG A 155 -17.41 -31.10 11.97
CA ARG A 155 -18.05 -30.56 13.19
C ARG A 155 -19.40 -31.24 13.44
N GLN A 156 -20.23 -31.41 12.42
CA GLN A 156 -21.50 -32.14 12.53
C GLN A 156 -21.31 -33.59 12.96
N GLN A 157 -20.34 -34.30 12.38
CA GLN A 157 -19.98 -35.66 12.79
C GLN A 157 -19.54 -35.70 14.26
N LEU A 158 -18.67 -34.78 14.67
CA LEU A 158 -18.20 -34.69 16.05
C LEU A 158 -19.35 -34.43 17.03
N ASP A 159 -20.29 -33.57 16.68
CA ASP A 159 -21.47 -33.32 17.51
C ASP A 159 -22.39 -34.54 17.58
N SER A 160 -22.59 -35.28 16.47
CA SER A 160 -23.32 -36.56 16.49
C SER A 160 -22.65 -37.60 17.40
N TYR A 161 -21.31 -37.68 17.41
CA TYR A 161 -20.58 -38.59 18.30
C TYR A 161 -20.69 -38.15 19.76
N LYS A 162 -20.66 -36.84 20.04
CA LYS A 162 -20.92 -36.32 21.39
C LYS A 162 -22.33 -36.68 21.87
N GLU A 163 -23.34 -36.55 21.01
CA GLU A 163 -24.71 -36.95 21.33
C GLU A 163 -24.80 -38.45 21.63
N GLN A 164 -24.19 -39.30 20.81
CA GLN A 164 -24.12 -40.75 21.06
C GLN A 164 -23.46 -41.07 22.40
N ILE A 165 -22.35 -40.41 22.74
CA ILE A 165 -21.68 -40.59 24.04
C ILE A 165 -22.56 -40.07 25.17
N SER A 166 -23.28 -38.96 24.98
CA SER A 166 -24.22 -38.42 25.96
C SER A 166 -25.38 -39.39 26.23
N LEU A 167 -25.92 -40.02 25.18
CA LEU A 167 -26.94 -41.06 25.28
C LEU A 167 -26.39 -42.31 25.98
N GLY A 168 -25.16 -42.73 25.65
CA GLY A 168 -24.48 -43.82 26.35
C GLY A 168 -24.30 -43.53 27.84
N LYS A 169 -23.90 -42.31 28.20
CA LYS A 169 -23.80 -41.86 29.59
C LYS A 169 -25.14 -41.84 30.31
N SER A 170 -26.21 -41.37 29.66
CA SER A 170 -27.55 -41.36 30.28
C SER A 170 -28.11 -42.78 30.45
N SER A 171 -27.90 -43.67 29.49
CA SER A 171 -28.24 -45.09 29.59
C SER A 171 -27.45 -45.77 30.71
N LEU A 172 -26.14 -45.55 30.78
CA LEU A 172 -25.32 -46.08 31.88
C LEU A 172 -25.78 -45.55 33.24
N GLN A 173 -26.14 -44.26 33.33
CA GLN A 173 -26.69 -43.68 34.56
C GLN A 173 -28.03 -44.31 34.94
N GLN A 174 -28.91 -44.60 33.97
CA GLN A 174 -30.16 -45.32 34.22
C GLN A 174 -29.90 -46.74 34.74
N HIS A 175 -28.94 -47.47 34.17
CA HIS A 175 -28.54 -48.78 34.66
C HIS A 175 -27.94 -48.71 36.07
N LEU A 176 -27.08 -47.72 36.34
CA LEU A 176 -26.52 -47.49 37.67
C LEU A 176 -27.63 -47.27 38.71
N ASN A 177 -28.58 -46.38 38.41
CA ASN A 177 -29.72 -46.12 39.29
C ASN A 177 -30.58 -47.37 39.52
N SER A 178 -30.76 -48.20 38.48
CA SER A 178 -31.46 -49.49 38.61
C SER A 178 -30.71 -50.48 39.49
N VAL A 179 -29.37 -50.53 39.37
CA VAL A 179 -28.53 -51.37 40.22
C VAL A 179 -28.57 -50.90 41.67
N ASP A 180 -28.52 -49.60 41.91
CA ASP A 180 -28.62 -49.05 43.26
C ASP A 180 -30.01 -49.32 43.87
N GLY A 181 -31.09 -49.24 43.09
CA GLY A 181 -32.41 -49.67 43.54
C GLY A 181 -32.48 -51.16 43.92
N LEU A 182 -31.84 -52.04 43.14
CA LEU A 182 -31.76 -53.47 43.48
C LEU A 182 -30.90 -53.73 44.72
N LYS A 183 -29.84 -52.94 44.95
CA LYS A 183 -29.05 -53.02 46.19
C LYS A 183 -29.90 -52.61 47.40
N ASP A 184 -30.68 -51.52 47.29
CA ASP A 184 -31.57 -51.09 48.36
C ASP A 184 -32.63 -52.17 48.68
N GLU A 185 -33.19 -52.82 47.65
CA GLU A 185 -34.11 -53.95 47.83
C GLU A 185 -33.42 -55.15 48.50
N LEU A 186 -32.19 -55.48 48.09
CA LEU A 186 -31.41 -56.54 48.71
C LEU A 186 -31.11 -56.23 50.18
N ASP A 187 -30.70 -55.00 50.48
CA ASP A 187 -30.43 -54.55 51.85
C ASP A 187 -31.68 -54.67 52.72
N LEU A 188 -32.84 -54.24 52.21
CA LEU A 188 -34.12 -54.40 52.90
C LEU A 188 -34.48 -55.88 53.14
N VAL A 189 -34.25 -56.75 52.15
CA VAL A 189 -34.47 -58.20 52.30
C VAL A 189 -33.49 -58.80 53.31
N THR A 190 -32.22 -58.41 53.30
CA THR A 190 -31.24 -58.89 54.27
C THR A 190 -31.56 -58.42 55.68
N GLU A 191 -32.07 -57.21 55.86
CA GLU A 191 -32.51 -56.70 57.15
C GLU A 191 -33.74 -57.46 57.65
N LYS A 192 -34.73 -57.71 56.78
CA LYS A 192 -35.87 -58.58 57.09
C LYS A 192 -35.43 -60.00 57.45
N ASN A 193 -34.43 -60.55 56.75
CA ASN A 193 -33.90 -61.88 57.07
C ASN A 193 -33.21 -61.89 58.44
N LYS A 194 -32.39 -60.88 58.75
CA LYS A 194 -31.77 -60.71 60.09
C LYS A 194 -32.80 -60.55 61.20
N GLU A 195 -33.91 -59.86 60.94
CA GLU A 195 -35.05 -59.74 61.86
C GLU A 195 -35.72 -61.09 62.09
N LEU A 196 -36.00 -61.85 61.03
CA LEU A 196 -36.57 -63.20 61.14
C LEU A 196 -35.63 -64.17 61.87
N GLU A 197 -34.32 -64.12 61.59
CA GLU A 197 -33.31 -64.89 62.33
C GLU A 197 -33.27 -64.50 63.82
N ARG A 198 -33.44 -63.22 64.16
CA ARG A 198 -33.55 -62.76 65.56
C ARG A 198 -34.82 -63.31 66.22
N ARG A 199 -35.96 -63.28 65.53
CA ARG A 199 -37.22 -63.87 66.04
C ARG A 199 -37.12 -65.38 66.23
N LEU A 200 -36.50 -66.09 65.28
CA LEU A 200 -36.28 -67.53 65.37
C LEU A 200 -35.36 -67.88 66.55
N ARG A 201 -34.29 -67.10 66.77
CA ARG A 201 -33.43 -67.24 67.95
C ARG A 201 -34.19 -67.02 69.26
N GLY A 202 -34.98 -65.94 69.35
CA GLY A 202 -35.83 -65.70 70.52
C GLY A 202 -36.80 -66.85 70.79
N ALA A 203 -37.47 -67.38 69.76
CA ALA A 203 -38.35 -68.54 69.89
C ALA A 203 -37.60 -69.82 70.29
N ALA A 204 -36.35 -70.00 69.83
CA ALA A 204 -35.50 -71.12 70.25
C ALA A 204 -35.10 -70.98 71.73
N GLU A 205 -34.73 -69.79 72.18
CA GLU A 205 -34.44 -69.50 73.60
C GLU A 205 -35.68 -69.74 74.48
N GLU A 206 -36.87 -69.29 74.06
CA GLU A 206 -38.14 -69.58 74.75
C GLU A 206 -38.43 -71.08 74.82
N ARG A 207 -38.23 -71.81 73.71
CA ARG A 207 -38.38 -73.27 73.68
C ARG A 207 -37.41 -73.95 74.65
N ASP A 208 -36.15 -73.54 74.68
CA ASP A 208 -35.13 -74.13 75.54
C ASP A 208 -35.40 -73.81 77.03
N ASN A 209 -35.88 -72.61 77.35
CA ASN A 209 -36.36 -72.25 78.68
C ASN A 209 -37.56 -73.11 79.11
N LEU A 210 -38.53 -73.34 78.21
CA LEU A 210 -39.65 -74.23 78.47
C LEU A 210 -39.20 -75.69 78.63
N ALA A 211 -38.23 -76.14 77.84
CA ALA A 211 -37.65 -77.47 77.99
C ALA A 211 -36.99 -77.63 79.37
N SER A 212 -36.18 -76.66 79.81
CA SER A 212 -35.61 -76.64 81.17
C SER A 212 -36.69 -76.63 82.25
N ALA A 213 -37.77 -75.86 82.08
CA ALA A 213 -38.89 -75.85 83.05
C ALA A 213 -39.64 -77.19 83.10
N VAL A 214 -39.75 -77.88 81.95
CA VAL A 214 -40.32 -79.23 81.87
C VAL A 214 -39.39 -80.25 82.52
N GLU A 215 -38.08 -80.14 82.35
CA GLU A 215 -37.09 -80.97 83.05
C GLU A 215 -37.21 -80.78 84.57
N GLU A 216 -37.22 -79.53 85.07
CA GLU A 216 -37.41 -79.24 86.50
C GLU A 216 -38.74 -79.78 87.05
N ALA A 217 -39.82 -79.65 86.28
CA ALA A 217 -41.12 -80.21 86.63
C ALA A 217 -41.07 -81.75 86.66
N SER A 218 -40.35 -82.37 85.72
CA SER A 218 -40.16 -83.82 85.64
C SER A 218 -39.34 -84.34 86.81
N ASP A 219 -38.27 -83.66 87.20
CA ASP A 219 -37.48 -83.94 88.41
C ASP A 219 -38.34 -83.82 89.67
N ARG A 220 -39.20 -82.80 89.74
CA ARG A 220 -40.15 -82.64 90.85
C ARG A 220 -41.17 -83.78 90.89
N ILE A 221 -41.69 -84.22 89.75
CA ILE A 221 -42.56 -85.40 89.65
C ILE A 221 -41.81 -86.63 90.13
N LEU A 222 -40.57 -86.84 89.68
CA LEU A 222 -39.74 -87.97 90.08
C LEU A 222 -39.50 -88.00 91.60
N LEU A 223 -39.23 -86.85 92.22
CA LEU A 223 -39.10 -86.74 93.68
C LEU A 223 -40.41 -87.07 94.40
N LEU A 224 -41.55 -86.60 93.89
CA LEU A 224 -42.86 -86.91 94.45
C LEU A 224 -43.23 -88.39 94.29
N GLU A 225 -42.94 -88.99 93.14
CA GLU A 225 -43.10 -90.43 92.91
C GLU A 225 -42.20 -91.25 93.83
N ARG A 226 -40.95 -90.83 94.04
CA ARG A 226 -40.04 -91.46 94.99
C ARG A 226 -40.59 -91.38 96.40
N HIS A 227 -41.05 -90.20 96.82
CA HIS A 227 -41.69 -90.05 98.13
C HIS A 227 -42.96 -90.92 98.24
N ALA A 228 -43.78 -91.01 97.19
CA ALA A 228 -44.94 -91.89 97.15
C ALA A 228 -44.54 -93.37 97.30
N ARG A 229 -43.53 -93.83 96.55
CA ARG A 229 -42.97 -95.19 96.68
C ARG A 229 -42.41 -95.43 98.08
N GLU A 230 -41.72 -94.47 98.68
CA GLU A 230 -41.22 -94.57 100.05
C GLU A 230 -42.37 -94.68 101.08
N GLN A 231 -43.46 -93.94 100.88
CA GLN A 231 -44.68 -94.08 101.70
C GLN A 231 -45.37 -95.43 101.47
N ASP A 232 -45.47 -95.90 100.22
CA ASP A 232 -45.97 -97.25 99.90
C ASP A 232 -45.10 -98.33 100.54
N ILE A 233 -43.77 -98.19 100.54
CA ILE A 233 -42.86 -99.10 101.24
C ILE A 233 -43.11 -99.04 102.75
N ARG A 234 -43.30 -97.86 103.35
CA ARG A 234 -43.67 -97.73 104.78
C ARG A 234 -45.01 -98.41 105.07
N TYR A 235 -46.00 -98.27 104.20
CA TYR A 235 -47.27 -99.00 104.29
C TYR A 235 -47.07 -100.51 104.16
N GLN A 236 -46.28 -100.97 103.20
CA GLN A 236 -45.94 -102.38 103.05
C GLN A 236 -45.12 -102.91 104.23
N GLN A 237 -44.26 -102.12 104.85
CA GLN A 237 -43.54 -102.46 106.08
C GLN A 237 -44.52 -102.58 107.26
N SER A 238 -45.47 -101.66 107.38
CA SER A 238 -46.57 -101.76 108.36
C SER A 238 -47.44 -103.01 108.14
N ILE A 239 -47.66 -103.43 106.89
CA ILE A 239 -48.35 -104.68 106.53
C ILE A 239 -47.49 -105.92 106.82
N LYS A 240 -46.16 -105.83 106.63
CA LYS A 240 -45.20 -106.91 106.95
C LYS A 240 -44.97 -107.10 108.45
N GLU A 241 -45.23 -106.09 109.30
CA GLU A 241 -45.15 -106.20 110.77
C GLU A 241 -46.23 -107.13 111.40
N TYR A 242 -47.27 -107.53 110.65
CA TYR A 242 -48.27 -108.52 111.09
C TYR A 242 -48.05 -109.94 110.55
N SER A 243 -46.96 -110.22 109.85
CA SER A 243 -46.59 -111.59 109.48
C SER A 243 -45.08 -111.77 109.31
N LEU A 244 -44.46 -112.43 110.29
CA LEU A 244 -43.06 -112.90 110.30
C LEU A 244 -43.08 -114.45 110.24
N PRO A 245 -41.98 -115.14 109.86
CA PRO A 245 -40.74 -114.66 109.19
C PRO A 245 -40.17 -115.64 108.11
N GLN A 246 -38.99 -115.25 107.57
CA GLN A 246 -37.95 -116.06 106.89
C GLN A 246 -38.19 -116.37 105.39
N GLU A 247 -37.21 -116.35 104.47
CA GLU A 247 -35.75 -116.44 104.59
C GLU A 247 -35.02 -115.96 103.30
N LYS A 248 -33.86 -115.31 103.50
CA LYS A 248 -32.60 -115.22 102.72
C LYS A 248 -32.55 -115.52 101.21
N LEU A 249 -31.92 -114.59 100.46
CA LEU A 249 -30.72 -114.85 99.63
C LEU A 249 -29.97 -113.55 99.31
N SER A 250 -28.65 -113.66 99.36
CA SER A 250 -27.58 -112.65 99.27
C SER A 250 -26.65 -113.12 98.12
N ILE A 251 -26.04 -112.28 97.27
CA ILE A 251 -24.71 -111.62 97.35
C ILE A 251 -24.47 -111.13 95.88
N GLU A 252 -24.26 -109.84 95.56
CA GLU A 252 -22.97 -109.09 95.43
C GLU A 252 -22.01 -109.64 94.34
N GLU A 253 -21.78 -108.94 93.23
CA GLU A 253 -20.79 -107.86 92.96
C GLU A 253 -19.48 -108.35 92.29
N ARG A 254 -19.05 -107.66 91.21
CA ARG A 254 -17.81 -106.83 91.17
C ARG A 254 -17.46 -106.35 89.75
N LEU A 255 -17.31 -105.03 89.64
CA LEU A 255 -16.56 -104.26 88.64
C LEU A 255 -15.20 -103.86 89.25
N ASN A 256 -14.19 -103.60 88.41
CA ASN A 256 -12.96 -102.82 88.66
C ASN A 256 -12.51 -102.35 87.25
N GLY A 257 -12.39 -101.05 86.91
CA GLY A 257 -11.40 -100.06 87.36
C GLY A 257 -10.14 -100.16 86.46
N ASP A 258 -9.49 -99.15 85.87
CA ASP A 258 -9.48 -97.69 86.02
C ASP A 258 -8.66 -97.05 84.86
N HIS A 259 -8.75 -95.72 84.71
CA HIS A 259 -8.13 -94.86 83.68
C HIS A 259 -6.74 -94.26 84.05
N ARG A 260 -6.03 -93.72 83.01
CA ARG A 260 -5.14 -92.50 82.95
C ARG A 260 -3.78 -92.77 82.27
N SER A 261 -3.01 -91.84 81.65
CA SER A 261 -3.17 -90.53 80.97
C SER A 261 -1.74 -90.01 80.66
N LEU A 262 -1.46 -89.65 79.39
CA LEU A 262 -0.51 -88.66 78.79
C LEU A 262 0.92 -88.39 79.38
N LEU A 263 1.97 -88.54 78.55
CA LEU A 263 2.79 -87.46 77.92
C LEU A 263 4.02 -87.99 77.14
N ALA A 264 4.39 -87.28 76.07
CA ALA A 264 5.52 -87.47 75.13
C ALA A 264 6.90 -87.09 75.75
N GLU A 265 8.09 -87.43 75.24
CA GLU A 265 8.70 -87.25 73.91
C GLU A 265 10.07 -88.00 73.81
N MET A 266 10.65 -88.08 72.59
CA MET A 266 12.00 -88.55 72.15
C MET A 266 12.26 -90.08 72.21
N ASP A 267 12.80 -90.77 71.20
CA ASP A 267 13.75 -90.38 70.17
C ASP A 267 13.81 -91.43 69.02
N ILE A 268 14.15 -90.94 67.81
CA ILE A 268 14.93 -91.57 66.72
C ILE A 268 14.32 -92.72 65.88
N SER A 269 14.13 -92.46 64.56
CA SER A 269 14.58 -93.38 63.49
C SER A 269 14.60 -92.72 62.09
N GLU A 270 15.68 -93.01 61.35
CA GLU A 270 16.05 -92.64 59.97
C GLU A 270 14.95 -92.76 58.90
N PRO A 271 14.98 -91.93 57.83
CA PRO A 271 14.21 -92.18 56.64
C PRO A 271 14.95 -93.13 55.69
N THR A 272 14.20 -93.97 54.99
CA THR A 272 14.73 -94.84 53.93
C THR A 272 14.73 -94.10 52.60
N LEU A 273 15.81 -94.26 51.83
CA LEU A 273 16.09 -93.65 50.51
C LEU A 273 14.94 -93.79 49.48
N SER A 274 13.99 -94.71 49.68
CA SER A 274 12.87 -94.92 48.76
C SER A 274 11.75 -93.88 48.88
N GLN A 275 11.58 -93.23 50.05
CA GLN A 275 10.56 -92.20 50.24
C GLN A 275 10.99 -90.84 49.64
N GLU A 276 12.27 -90.50 49.68
CA GLU A 276 12.81 -89.29 49.04
C GLU A 276 12.82 -89.41 47.50
N CYS A 277 13.14 -90.57 46.93
CA CYS A 277 13.04 -90.77 45.48
C CYS A 277 11.57 -90.67 44.98
N MET A 278 10.60 -91.09 45.79
CA MET A 278 9.17 -90.98 45.44
C MET A 278 8.64 -89.55 45.57
N SER A 279 9.12 -88.77 46.55
CA SER A 279 8.76 -87.35 46.67
C SER A 279 9.40 -86.51 45.58
N VAL A 280 10.68 -86.75 45.25
CA VAL A 280 11.40 -86.07 44.16
C VAL A 280 10.78 -86.41 42.81
N TYR A 281 10.36 -87.66 42.58
CA TYR A 281 9.63 -88.05 41.36
C TYR A 281 8.27 -87.37 41.25
N ARG A 282 7.48 -87.28 42.34
CA ARG A 282 6.19 -86.55 42.35
C ARG A 282 6.39 -85.05 42.16
N GLN A 283 7.43 -84.46 42.76
CA GLN A 283 7.77 -83.05 42.58
C GLN A 283 8.21 -82.74 41.15
N LEU A 284 9.12 -83.53 40.56
CA LEU A 284 9.53 -83.38 39.16
C LEU A 284 8.37 -83.56 38.18
N ARG A 285 7.49 -84.54 38.42
CA ARG A 285 6.32 -84.77 37.55
C ARG A 285 5.28 -83.67 37.68
N SER A 286 5.06 -83.14 38.89
CA SER A 286 4.26 -81.93 39.11
C SER A 286 4.84 -80.71 38.39
N LEU A 287 6.17 -80.54 38.40
CA LEU A 287 6.86 -79.42 37.76
C LEU A 287 6.81 -79.51 36.22
N VAL A 288 6.94 -80.72 35.66
CA VAL A 288 6.72 -80.98 34.21
C VAL A 288 5.28 -80.69 33.81
N GLN A 289 4.29 -81.06 34.65
CA GLN A 289 2.88 -80.77 34.41
C GLN A 289 2.59 -79.26 34.47
N GLN A 290 3.22 -78.54 35.41
CA GLN A 290 3.13 -77.08 35.52
C GLN A 290 3.81 -76.33 34.37
N LEU A 291 4.97 -76.80 33.89
CA LEU A 291 5.64 -76.24 32.71
C LEU A 291 4.86 -76.51 31.42
N LYS A 292 4.14 -77.65 31.33
CA LYS A 292 3.18 -77.93 30.26
C LYS A 292 1.92 -77.07 30.36
N SER A 293 1.38 -76.81 31.56
CA SER A 293 0.18 -75.97 31.72
C SER A 293 0.46 -74.49 31.50
N HIS A 294 1.67 -74.02 31.81
CA HIS A 294 2.07 -72.62 31.56
C HIS A 294 2.21 -72.29 30.05
N GLN A 295 2.10 -73.29 29.16
CA GLN A 295 1.97 -73.09 27.71
C GLN A 295 0.56 -72.73 27.25
N ASP A 296 -0.48 -72.91 28.09
CA ASP A 296 -1.88 -72.59 27.73
C ASP A 296 -2.40 -71.28 28.38
N ASP A 297 -1.58 -70.60 29.18
CA ASP A 297 -1.96 -69.42 29.98
C ASP A 297 -2.00 -68.07 29.22
N ASP A 298 -1.99 -68.08 27.88
CA ASP A 298 -2.18 -66.85 27.07
C ASP A 298 -3.64 -66.62 26.63
N SER A 299 -4.57 -67.46 27.07
CA SER A 299 -6.01 -67.17 27.00
C SER A 299 -6.62 -67.14 28.39
N GLY A 300 -6.85 -65.94 28.90
CA GLY A 300 -7.58 -65.74 30.14
C GLY A 300 -8.92 -66.47 30.11
N LEU A 301 -9.24 -67.11 31.25
CA LEU A 301 -10.43 -67.91 31.59
C LEU A 301 -10.21 -69.43 31.41
N HIS A 302 -9.84 -70.11 32.50
CA HIS A 302 -10.63 -71.19 33.14
C HIS A 302 -9.78 -71.93 34.18
N SER A 303 -9.98 -71.61 35.45
CA SER A 303 -9.72 -72.56 36.55
C SER A 303 -10.93 -73.48 36.61
N ASP A 304 -10.74 -74.73 36.23
CA ASP A 304 -11.36 -75.92 36.85
C ASP A 304 -10.84 -77.15 36.10
N CYS A 305 -9.72 -77.73 36.56
CA CYS A 305 -9.28 -79.04 36.11
C CYS A 305 -9.08 -79.95 37.31
N SER A 306 -10.09 -80.80 37.48
CA SER A 306 -10.17 -81.90 38.42
C SER A 306 -8.94 -82.80 38.34
N THR A 307 -8.40 -83.11 39.51
CA THR A 307 -7.41 -84.17 39.75
C THR A 307 -7.98 -85.50 39.28
N THR A 308 -7.66 -85.91 38.06
CA THR A 308 -7.97 -87.26 37.58
C THR A 308 -7.03 -88.25 38.26
N SER A 309 -7.68 -89.10 39.07
CA SER A 309 -7.25 -90.39 39.60
C SER A 309 -6.00 -90.99 38.94
N LEU A 310 -4.97 -91.21 39.76
CA LEU A 310 -3.88 -92.14 39.45
C LEU A 310 -3.77 -93.12 40.62
N GLU A 311 -4.53 -94.20 40.48
CA GLU A 311 -4.39 -95.41 41.28
C GLU A 311 -2.97 -96.01 41.14
N ASP A 312 -2.49 -96.50 42.28
CA ASP A 312 -1.60 -97.63 42.50
C ASP A 312 -0.74 -98.12 41.32
N THR A 313 0.56 -97.87 41.41
CA THR A 313 1.54 -98.89 41.02
C THR A 313 2.78 -98.81 41.90
N SER A 314 2.83 -99.71 42.87
CA SER A 314 3.87 -99.88 43.89
C SER A 314 5.15 -100.57 43.36
N ARG A 315 5.65 -100.19 42.17
CA ARG A 315 6.96 -100.66 41.68
C ARG A 315 7.72 -99.57 40.94
N PHE A 316 8.84 -99.13 41.52
CA PHE A 316 9.83 -98.30 40.84
C PHE A 316 10.54 -99.17 39.80
N SER A 317 10.24 -99.00 38.51
CA SER A 317 11.07 -99.58 37.46
C SER A 317 12.29 -98.66 37.20
N PRO A 318 13.50 -99.21 37.01
CA PRO A 318 14.65 -98.42 36.60
C PRO A 318 14.38 -97.89 35.20
N GLY A 319 14.19 -96.56 35.07
CA GLY A 319 13.89 -95.91 33.78
C GLY A 319 12.93 -94.73 33.91
N LEU A 320 11.98 -94.77 34.83
CA LEU A 320 10.94 -93.72 34.99
C LEU A 320 11.50 -92.33 35.32
N LEU A 321 12.56 -92.25 36.10
CA LEU A 321 13.25 -90.99 36.40
C LEU A 321 14.07 -90.47 35.21
N SER A 322 14.61 -91.38 34.38
CA SER A 322 15.37 -91.02 33.19
C SER A 322 14.44 -90.52 32.08
N GLU A 323 13.27 -91.13 31.91
CA GLU A 323 12.25 -90.64 30.97
C GLU A 323 11.74 -89.26 31.36
N VAL A 324 11.40 -89.04 32.63
CA VAL A 324 10.95 -87.71 33.11
C VAL A 324 12.07 -86.67 32.99
N ALA A 325 13.33 -87.04 33.23
CA ALA A 325 14.47 -86.15 33.04
C ALA A 325 14.74 -85.85 31.56
N GLN A 326 14.62 -86.83 30.66
CA GLN A 326 14.74 -86.61 29.21
C GLN A 326 13.59 -85.78 28.64
N GLU A 327 12.36 -85.98 29.11
CA GLU A 327 11.21 -85.14 28.76
C GLU A 327 11.40 -83.71 29.25
N LEU A 328 11.89 -83.50 30.48
CA LEU A 328 12.17 -82.17 31.02
C LEU A 328 13.28 -81.46 30.23
N VAL A 329 14.36 -82.17 29.89
CA VAL A 329 15.48 -81.61 29.11
C VAL A 329 15.04 -81.28 27.68
N GLY A 330 14.24 -82.15 27.04
CA GLY A 330 13.67 -81.88 25.71
C GLY A 330 12.73 -80.69 25.72
N LEU A 331 11.82 -80.61 26.70
CA LEU A 331 10.91 -79.48 26.85
C LEU A 331 11.66 -78.16 27.06
N VAL A 332 12.66 -78.13 27.95
CA VAL A 332 13.43 -76.91 28.23
C VAL A 332 14.23 -76.44 27.01
N LEU A 333 14.91 -77.36 26.31
CA LEU A 333 15.71 -77.00 25.13
C LEU A 333 14.86 -76.56 23.94
N ASP A 334 13.76 -77.26 23.66
CA ASP A 334 12.88 -76.92 22.53
C ASP A 334 12.11 -75.63 22.81
N THR A 335 11.69 -75.38 24.06
CA THR A 335 10.92 -74.17 24.38
C THR A 335 11.77 -72.92 24.49
N ASP A 336 12.98 -73.01 25.04
CA ASP A 336 13.80 -71.82 25.28
C ASP A 336 14.47 -71.36 23.98
N VAL A 337 14.95 -72.29 23.15
CA VAL A 337 15.62 -71.93 21.89
C VAL A 337 14.60 -71.36 20.88
N VAL A 338 13.44 -71.99 20.71
CA VAL A 338 12.43 -71.50 19.74
C VAL A 338 11.84 -70.16 20.18
N ARG A 339 11.46 -69.98 21.45
CA ARG A 339 10.95 -68.68 21.93
C ARG A 339 12.00 -67.57 21.89
N LEU A 340 13.26 -67.88 22.19
CA LEU A 340 14.34 -66.90 22.08
C LEU A 340 14.58 -66.51 20.61
N LEU A 341 14.56 -67.47 19.68
CA LEU A 341 14.67 -67.19 18.24
C LEU A 341 13.49 -66.35 17.74
N GLU A 342 12.25 -66.68 18.11
CA GLU A 342 11.06 -65.90 17.75
C GLU A 342 11.11 -64.47 18.29
N ARG A 343 11.52 -64.28 19.55
CA ARG A 343 11.70 -62.95 20.15
C ARG A 343 12.82 -62.16 19.45
N LEU A 344 13.91 -62.81 19.06
CA LEU A 344 15.02 -62.18 18.34
C LEU A 344 14.58 -61.79 16.92
N GLU A 345 13.81 -62.63 16.25
CA GLU A 345 13.22 -62.33 14.93
C GLU A 345 12.19 -61.20 15.00
N GLN A 346 11.39 -61.16 16.06
CA GLN A 346 10.45 -60.07 16.30
C GLN A 346 11.18 -58.75 16.57
N ALA A 347 12.18 -58.75 17.45
CA ALA A 347 13.02 -57.57 17.69
C ALA A 347 13.75 -57.12 16.41
N ARG A 348 14.18 -58.06 15.56
CA ARG A 348 14.79 -57.75 14.27
C ARG A 348 13.80 -57.10 13.31
N ARG A 349 12.55 -57.58 13.25
CA ARG A 349 11.47 -56.97 12.46
C ARG A 349 11.15 -55.56 12.94
N GLU A 350 11.04 -55.36 14.25
CA GLU A 350 10.79 -54.04 14.84
C GLU A 350 11.92 -53.04 14.55
N ILE A 351 13.19 -53.49 14.59
CA ILE A 351 14.34 -52.66 14.20
C ILE A 351 14.27 -52.29 12.71
N GLN A 352 13.93 -53.24 11.84
CA GLN A 352 13.78 -52.96 10.40
C GLN A 352 12.67 -51.96 10.12
N GLU A 353 11.50 -52.09 10.75
CA GLU A 353 10.40 -51.13 10.61
C GLU A 353 10.80 -49.74 11.11
N ARG A 354 11.55 -49.67 12.22
CA ARG A 354 12.12 -48.41 12.76
C ARG A 354 13.11 -47.78 11.80
N ASP A 355 13.98 -48.58 11.18
CA ASP A 355 14.97 -48.09 10.21
C ASP A 355 14.29 -47.56 8.94
N GLU A 356 13.24 -48.22 8.44
CA GLU A 356 12.43 -47.75 7.31
C GLU A 356 11.69 -46.44 7.66
N GLU A 357 11.15 -46.32 8.87
CA GLU A 357 10.49 -45.09 9.32
C GLU A 357 11.49 -43.95 9.49
N LEU A 358 12.70 -44.22 10.00
CA LEU A 358 13.79 -43.25 10.07
C LEU A 358 14.24 -42.79 8.68
N GLN A 359 14.34 -43.71 7.71
CA GLN A 359 14.64 -43.35 6.32
C GLN A 359 13.59 -42.41 5.73
N LYS A 360 12.29 -42.72 5.89
CA LYS A 360 11.19 -41.84 5.42
C LYS A 360 11.23 -40.47 6.08
N ARG A 361 11.53 -40.41 7.39
CA ARG A 361 11.69 -39.13 8.11
C ARG A 361 12.91 -38.35 7.59
N MET A 362 14.01 -39.04 7.28
CA MET A 362 15.22 -38.41 6.76
C MET A 362 15.00 -37.86 5.34
N GLU A 363 14.32 -38.60 4.47
CA GLU A 363 13.88 -38.13 3.15
C GLU A 363 13.00 -36.89 3.28
N ARG A 364 12.03 -36.90 4.22
CA ARG A 364 11.17 -35.74 4.46
C ARG A 364 11.94 -34.53 4.95
N ILE A 365 12.95 -34.71 5.80
CA ILE A 365 13.84 -33.63 6.25
C ILE A 365 14.60 -33.04 5.07
N VAL A 366 15.14 -33.88 4.17
CA VAL A 366 15.83 -33.41 2.96
C VAL A 366 14.89 -32.66 2.02
N GLU A 367 13.66 -33.14 1.81
CA GLU A 367 12.65 -32.43 1.01
C GLU A 367 12.30 -31.06 1.62
N LEU A 368 12.13 -30.99 2.94
CA LEU A 368 11.82 -29.73 3.62
C LEU A 368 13.02 -28.78 3.60
N SER A 369 14.24 -29.30 3.73
CA SER A 369 15.47 -28.51 3.65
C SER A 369 15.67 -27.92 2.25
N THR A 370 15.44 -28.70 1.18
CA THR A 370 15.52 -28.19 -0.19
C THR A 370 14.45 -27.14 -0.47
N LYS A 371 13.20 -27.36 -0.01
CA LYS A 371 12.13 -26.35 -0.10
C LYS A 371 12.48 -25.07 0.66
N SER A 372 13.03 -25.17 1.86
CA SER A 372 13.50 -24.00 2.62
C SER A 372 14.57 -23.23 1.84
N SER A 373 15.56 -23.93 1.28
CA SER A 373 16.63 -23.28 0.52
C SER A 373 16.12 -22.58 -0.74
N VAL A 374 15.12 -23.16 -1.44
CA VAL A 374 14.51 -22.52 -2.61
C VAL A 374 13.73 -21.27 -2.19
N CYS A 375 12.91 -21.37 -1.14
CA CYS A 375 12.17 -20.21 -0.62
C CYS A 375 13.11 -19.10 -0.12
N GLU A 376 14.26 -19.43 0.47
CA GLU A 376 15.28 -18.45 0.87
C GLU A 376 15.86 -17.70 -0.34
N VAL A 377 16.17 -18.42 -1.43
CA VAL A 377 16.67 -17.81 -2.67
C VAL A 377 15.61 -16.95 -3.34
N GLU A 378 14.36 -17.42 -3.42
CA GLU A 378 13.24 -16.65 -3.98
C GLU A 378 12.99 -15.36 -3.18
N LEU A 379 13.02 -15.45 -1.85
CA LEU A 379 12.89 -14.28 -0.98
C LEU A 379 14.03 -13.28 -1.22
N GLN A 380 15.26 -13.78 -1.35
CA GLN A 380 16.42 -12.92 -1.60
C GLN A 380 16.33 -12.24 -2.98
N ALA A 381 15.92 -12.96 -4.02
CA ALA A 381 15.69 -12.39 -5.35
C ALA A 381 14.60 -11.31 -5.33
N ALA A 382 13.49 -11.55 -4.62
CA ALA A 382 12.41 -10.57 -4.46
C ALA A 382 12.86 -9.31 -3.70
N LEU A 383 13.71 -9.46 -2.67
CA LEU A 383 14.29 -8.33 -1.95
C LEU A 383 15.21 -7.50 -2.85
N GLU A 384 16.05 -8.15 -3.66
CA GLU A 384 16.92 -7.46 -4.62
C GLU A 384 16.12 -6.72 -5.70
N GLU A 385 15.04 -7.31 -6.21
CA GLU A 385 14.14 -6.62 -7.16
C GLU A 385 13.45 -5.41 -6.54
N ARG A 386 12.95 -5.56 -5.30
CA ARG A 386 12.38 -4.43 -4.55
C ARG A 386 13.40 -3.31 -4.36
N ASP A 387 14.63 -3.65 -4.00
CA ASP A 387 15.69 -2.67 -3.75
C ASP A 387 16.14 -1.99 -5.05
N ARG A 388 16.21 -2.74 -6.17
CA ARG A 388 16.42 -2.16 -7.51
C ARG A 388 15.31 -1.17 -7.88
N ALA A 389 14.05 -1.58 -7.77
CA ALA A 389 12.91 -0.72 -8.07
C ALA A 389 12.85 0.53 -7.18
N ARG A 390 13.25 0.40 -5.90
CA ARG A 390 13.34 1.54 -4.97
C ARG A 390 14.45 2.51 -5.36
N ASN A 391 15.60 2.02 -5.79
CA ASN A 391 16.70 2.86 -6.24
C ASN A 391 16.34 3.59 -7.55
N ASP A 392 15.74 2.89 -8.52
CA ASP A 392 15.29 3.50 -9.78
C ASP A 392 14.23 4.60 -9.54
N ALA A 393 13.30 4.35 -8.61
CA ALA A 393 12.30 5.34 -8.22
C ALA A 393 12.92 6.57 -7.53
N ASN A 394 13.92 6.36 -6.66
CA ASN A 394 14.66 7.44 -6.02
C ASN A 394 15.46 8.26 -7.04
N ASP A 395 16.19 7.60 -7.95
CA ASP A 395 17.00 8.26 -8.97
C ASP A 395 16.13 9.06 -9.94
N THR A 396 14.95 8.52 -10.31
CA THR A 396 13.98 9.22 -11.15
C THR A 396 13.35 10.41 -10.40
N SER A 397 13.05 10.26 -9.11
CA SER A 397 12.55 11.37 -8.27
C SER A 397 13.57 12.49 -8.14
N LEU A 398 14.84 12.15 -7.87
CA LEU A 398 15.94 13.11 -7.77
C LEU A 398 16.15 13.83 -9.10
N ALA A 399 16.14 13.11 -10.22
CA ALA A 399 16.24 13.72 -11.55
C ALA A 399 15.08 14.68 -11.85
N HIS A 400 13.85 14.36 -11.44
CA HIS A 400 12.72 15.27 -11.57
C HIS A 400 12.85 16.50 -10.66
N ASP A 401 13.31 16.33 -9.43
CA ASP A 401 13.54 17.44 -8.49
C ASP A 401 14.62 18.40 -9.01
N ASP A 402 15.71 17.88 -9.58
CA ASP A 402 16.77 18.68 -10.20
C ASP A 402 16.25 19.48 -11.41
N VAL A 403 15.45 18.85 -12.27
CA VAL A 403 14.81 19.54 -13.42
C VAL A 403 13.86 20.64 -12.95
N VAL A 404 13.08 20.38 -11.90
CA VAL A 404 12.17 21.39 -11.32
C VAL A 404 12.96 22.53 -10.67
N ALA A 405 14.06 22.23 -9.97
CA ALA A 405 14.94 23.23 -9.38
C ALA A 405 15.53 24.14 -10.46
N GLN A 406 16.06 23.55 -11.54
CA GLN A 406 16.64 24.31 -12.64
C GLN A 406 15.59 25.16 -13.38
N ALA A 407 14.38 24.64 -13.59
CA ALA A 407 13.28 25.41 -14.18
C ALA A 407 12.85 26.59 -13.30
N ARG A 408 12.90 26.44 -11.97
CA ARG A 408 12.63 27.55 -11.03
C ARG A 408 13.73 28.61 -11.09
N GLU A 409 14.99 28.20 -11.15
CA GLU A 409 16.13 29.10 -11.28
C GLU A 409 16.05 29.90 -12.59
N ASP A 410 15.80 29.25 -13.72
CA ASP A 410 15.64 29.90 -15.03
C ASP A 410 14.50 30.92 -15.04
N ARG A 411 13.36 30.55 -14.43
CA ARG A 411 12.22 31.47 -14.24
C ARG A 411 12.63 32.67 -13.40
N ASP A 412 13.32 32.45 -12.29
CA ASP A 412 13.71 33.53 -11.38
C ASP A 412 14.73 34.47 -12.04
N LEU A 413 15.68 33.93 -12.81
CA LEU A 413 16.60 34.72 -13.65
C LEU A 413 15.85 35.53 -14.72
N ALA A 414 14.85 34.94 -15.38
CA ALA A 414 14.03 35.65 -16.35
C ALA A 414 13.21 36.77 -15.70
N VAL A 415 12.64 36.52 -14.52
CA VAL A 415 11.92 37.54 -13.73
C VAL A 415 12.87 38.68 -13.34
N GLN A 416 14.08 38.39 -12.87
CA GLN A 416 15.07 39.42 -12.54
C GLN A 416 15.44 40.26 -13.76
N ARG A 417 15.67 39.64 -14.93
CA ARG A 417 15.93 40.36 -16.19
C ARG A 417 14.75 41.27 -16.57
N ARG A 418 13.52 40.77 -16.45
CA ARG A 418 12.31 41.55 -16.72
C ARG A 418 12.21 42.75 -15.78
N THR A 419 12.34 42.55 -14.48
CA THR A 419 12.29 43.63 -13.48
C THR A 419 13.39 44.67 -13.72
N LYS A 420 14.60 44.25 -14.10
CA LYS A 420 15.68 45.18 -14.45
C LYS A 420 15.31 46.04 -15.66
N ALA A 421 14.78 45.44 -16.72
CA ALA A 421 14.33 46.16 -17.90
C ALA A 421 13.15 47.10 -17.61
N GLU A 422 12.20 46.68 -16.77
CA GLU A 422 11.08 47.51 -16.31
C GLU A 422 11.58 48.75 -15.54
N VAL A 423 12.58 48.57 -14.66
CA VAL A 423 13.21 49.68 -13.93
C VAL A 423 13.95 50.63 -14.86
N GLU A 424 14.69 50.12 -15.84
CA GLU A 424 15.39 50.94 -16.85
C GLU A 424 14.39 51.72 -17.73
N LEU A 425 13.27 51.10 -18.11
CA LEU A 425 12.20 51.76 -18.85
C LEU A 425 11.50 52.84 -18.01
N ALA A 426 11.28 52.60 -16.72
CA ALA A 426 10.76 53.63 -15.82
C ALA A 426 11.71 54.84 -15.71
N LYS A 427 13.02 54.59 -15.64
CA LYS A 427 14.04 55.66 -15.62
C LYS A 427 14.01 56.50 -16.90
N THR A 428 14.07 55.87 -18.07
CA THR A 428 14.04 56.59 -19.35
C THR A 428 12.74 57.38 -19.53
N ARG A 429 11.61 56.87 -19.03
CA ARG A 429 10.34 57.60 -19.01
C ARG A 429 10.41 58.85 -18.13
N VAL A 430 11.02 58.76 -16.95
CA VAL A 430 11.24 59.92 -16.06
C VAL A 430 12.16 60.94 -16.74
N ASP A 431 13.26 60.50 -17.34
CA ASP A 431 14.20 61.38 -18.05
C ASP A 431 13.49 62.12 -19.21
N LEU A 432 12.62 61.43 -19.96
CA LEU A 432 11.82 62.02 -21.03
C LEU A 432 10.79 63.02 -20.49
N MET A 433 10.13 62.72 -19.36
CA MET A 433 9.22 63.67 -18.70
C MET A 433 9.97 64.92 -18.22
N GLN A 434 11.18 64.76 -17.68
CA GLN A 434 12.02 65.88 -17.26
C GLN A 434 12.47 66.73 -18.45
N ALA A 435 12.93 66.11 -19.54
CA ALA A 435 13.32 66.81 -20.76
C ALA A 435 12.14 67.58 -21.38
N ASN A 436 10.94 66.98 -21.39
CA ASN A 436 9.72 67.66 -21.85
C ASN A 436 9.35 68.85 -20.95
N SER A 437 9.49 68.72 -19.62
CA SER A 437 9.26 69.84 -18.69
C SER A 437 10.22 70.99 -18.96
N GLN A 438 11.52 70.69 -19.11
CA GLN A 438 12.53 71.70 -19.44
C GLN A 438 12.24 72.38 -20.79
N LEU A 439 11.81 71.62 -21.79
CA LEU A 439 11.45 72.16 -23.10
C LEU A 439 10.21 73.08 -23.01
N LEU A 440 9.20 72.71 -22.22
CA LEU A 440 8.04 73.55 -21.96
C LEU A 440 8.43 74.85 -21.26
N GLU A 441 9.32 74.80 -20.27
CA GLU A 441 9.85 75.99 -19.59
C GLU A 441 10.60 76.91 -20.56
N VAL A 442 11.45 76.37 -21.44
CA VAL A 442 12.17 77.15 -22.46
C VAL A 442 11.21 77.77 -23.47
N ILE A 443 10.15 77.05 -23.88
CA ILE A 443 9.11 77.60 -24.74
C ILE A 443 8.38 78.75 -24.04
N GLN A 444 8.00 78.58 -22.78
CA GLN A 444 7.35 79.64 -22.00
C GLN A 444 8.24 80.87 -21.89
N GLN A 445 9.51 80.71 -21.52
CA GLN A 445 10.48 81.82 -21.48
C GLN A 445 10.63 82.49 -22.85
N LYS A 446 10.68 81.72 -23.94
CA LYS A 446 10.75 82.28 -25.30
C LYS A 446 9.50 83.09 -25.65
N VAL A 447 8.31 82.59 -25.27
CA VAL A 447 7.04 83.30 -25.49
C VAL A 447 7.01 84.60 -24.68
N GLU A 448 7.42 84.58 -23.42
CA GLU A 448 7.52 85.77 -22.57
C GLU A 448 8.49 86.81 -23.16
N MET A 449 9.67 86.40 -23.61
CA MET A 449 10.63 87.29 -24.26
C MET A 449 10.08 87.86 -25.58
N SER A 450 9.33 87.06 -26.35
CA SER A 450 8.66 87.54 -27.57
C SER A 450 7.60 88.58 -27.25
N GLN A 451 6.77 88.35 -26.23
CA GLN A 451 5.77 89.32 -25.77
C GLN A 451 6.43 90.61 -25.27
N GLN A 452 7.54 90.52 -24.53
CA GLN A 452 8.31 91.69 -24.12
C GLN A 452 8.84 92.47 -25.33
N LEU A 453 9.36 91.79 -26.36
CA LEU A 453 9.81 92.44 -27.58
C LEU A 453 8.66 93.13 -28.34
N GLU A 454 7.50 92.50 -28.43
CA GLU A 454 6.29 93.11 -29.01
C GLU A 454 5.85 94.36 -28.22
N GLN A 455 5.89 94.31 -26.89
CA GLN A 455 5.62 95.47 -26.04
C GLN A 455 6.63 96.60 -26.28
N TRP A 456 7.93 96.29 -26.31
CA TRP A 456 8.97 97.27 -26.63
C TRP A 456 8.81 97.86 -28.02
N GLN A 457 8.38 97.06 -28.99
CA GLN A 457 8.04 97.56 -30.33
C GLN A 457 6.87 98.54 -30.25
N MET A 458 5.79 98.21 -29.54
CA MET A 458 4.64 99.11 -29.35
C MET A 458 5.06 100.43 -28.71
N ASP A 459 5.79 100.40 -27.59
CA ASP A 459 6.26 101.58 -26.88
C ASP A 459 7.17 102.47 -27.76
N MET A 460 8.03 101.85 -28.60
CA MET A 460 8.86 102.59 -29.56
C MET A 460 8.02 103.21 -30.68
N HIS A 461 6.98 102.54 -31.17
CA HIS A 461 6.06 103.12 -32.15
C HIS A 461 5.29 104.29 -31.53
N GLU A 462 4.79 104.16 -30.30
CA GLU A 462 4.14 105.26 -29.57
C GLU A 462 5.08 106.45 -29.38
N LEU A 463 6.35 106.21 -29.00
CA LEU A 463 7.35 107.27 -28.86
C LEU A 463 7.62 107.95 -30.21
N LEU A 464 7.68 107.20 -31.31
CA LEU A 464 7.80 107.77 -32.66
C LEU A 464 6.55 108.59 -33.04
N GLU A 465 5.35 108.11 -32.73
CA GLU A 465 4.09 108.83 -32.94
C GLU A 465 4.02 110.11 -32.10
N GLU A 466 4.42 110.06 -30.82
CA GLU A 466 4.55 111.23 -29.96
C GLU A 466 5.60 112.21 -30.48
N GLN A 467 6.75 111.72 -30.96
CA GLN A 467 7.75 112.58 -31.59
C GLN A 467 7.22 113.23 -32.87
N LEU A 468 6.47 112.50 -33.70
CA LEU A 468 5.82 113.03 -34.89
C LEU A 468 4.74 114.06 -34.54
N LYS A 469 3.88 113.76 -33.56
CA LYS A 469 2.84 114.67 -33.05
C LYS A 469 3.45 115.91 -32.40
N ASN A 470 4.53 115.77 -31.64
CA ASN A 470 5.28 116.89 -31.07
C ASN A 470 5.96 117.73 -32.16
N LYS A 471 6.48 117.10 -33.23
CA LYS A 471 7.02 117.83 -34.39
C LYS A 471 5.94 118.58 -35.15
N LEU A 472 4.78 117.96 -35.37
CA LEU A 472 3.61 118.57 -36.00
C LEU A 472 3.06 119.71 -35.13
N SER A 473 2.89 119.51 -33.83
CA SER A 473 2.48 120.55 -32.87
C SER A 473 3.51 121.67 -32.75
N ARG A 474 4.82 121.38 -32.80
CA ARG A 474 5.87 122.41 -32.91
C ARG A 474 5.79 123.17 -34.23
N HIS A 475 5.39 122.52 -35.32
CA HIS A 475 5.15 123.17 -36.61
C HIS A 475 3.88 124.01 -36.59
N GLU A 476 2.79 123.54 -35.97
CA GLU A 476 1.53 124.26 -35.81
C GLU A 476 1.66 125.43 -34.83
N THR A 477 2.41 125.29 -33.74
CA THR A 477 2.72 126.40 -32.82
C THR A 477 3.67 127.41 -33.47
N LYS A 478 4.66 126.98 -34.27
CA LYS A 478 5.46 127.87 -35.13
C LYS A 478 4.64 128.52 -36.24
N ALA A 479 3.59 127.87 -36.76
CA ALA A 479 2.67 128.44 -37.73
C ALA A 479 1.72 129.44 -37.07
N ARG A 480 1.14 129.11 -35.90
CA ARG A 480 0.30 130.00 -35.09
C ARG A 480 1.06 131.20 -34.50
N THR A 481 2.34 131.06 -34.16
CA THR A 481 3.20 132.21 -33.78
C THR A 481 3.68 133.02 -34.99
N LYS A 482 3.57 132.49 -36.22
CA LYS A 482 3.81 133.25 -37.47
C LYS A 482 2.54 133.95 -38.01
N GLU A 483 1.35 133.59 -37.55
CA GLU A 483 0.08 134.24 -37.93
C GLU A 483 -0.39 135.36 -36.99
N GLN A 484 0.40 135.74 -35.98
CA GLN A 484 0.13 136.91 -35.15
C GLN A 484 1.38 137.77 -34.94
N THR A 485 1.62 138.69 -35.88
CA THR A 485 2.49 139.89 -35.73
C THR A 485 1.78 141.07 -36.44
N PRO A 486 2.10 142.34 -36.13
CA PRO A 486 1.30 143.15 -35.20
C PRO A 486 0.76 144.43 -35.86
N VAL A 487 -0.38 144.95 -35.39
CA VAL A 487 -0.78 146.35 -35.64
C VAL A 487 -0.62 147.14 -34.35
N ALA A 488 0.16 148.23 -34.45
CA ALA A 488 0.58 149.10 -33.37
C ALA A 488 -0.56 150.01 -32.82
N PRO A 489 -0.41 150.58 -31.60
CA PRO A 489 -1.52 150.94 -30.72
C PRO A 489 -1.92 152.43 -30.77
N PRO A 490 -2.98 152.81 -30.04
CA PRO A 490 -2.87 153.96 -29.16
C PRO A 490 -3.27 153.68 -27.69
N ARG A 491 -2.75 154.57 -26.85
CA ARG A 491 -2.69 154.56 -25.37
C ARG A 491 -4.05 154.65 -24.66
N ARG A 492 -4.14 154.02 -23.47
CA ARG A 492 -4.45 154.59 -22.12
C ARG A 492 -4.61 153.45 -21.09
N ARG A 493 -3.64 153.27 -20.16
CA ARG A 493 -3.70 153.59 -18.71
C ARG A 493 -4.91 153.01 -17.94
N LEU A 494 -4.68 152.03 -17.06
CA LEU A 494 -4.70 152.19 -15.58
C LEU A 494 -4.65 150.83 -14.83
N LEU A 495 -3.87 150.83 -13.73
CA LEU A 495 -3.96 150.07 -12.47
C LEU A 495 -3.86 148.52 -12.51
N ASN A 496 -2.77 147.90 -12.03
CA ASN A 496 -2.37 147.60 -10.63
C ASN A 496 -3.10 146.43 -9.95
N PHE A 497 -2.32 145.76 -9.09
CA PHE A 497 -2.58 144.65 -8.15
C PHE A 497 -2.14 143.26 -8.66
N PHE A 498 -0.98 142.74 -8.20
CA PHE A 498 -0.76 141.98 -6.94
C PHE A 498 -1.46 140.61 -6.99
N LEU A 499 -0.96 139.46 -6.51
CA LEU A 499 0.18 139.01 -5.70
C LEU A 499 0.04 137.46 -5.66
N GLN A 500 1.12 136.72 -5.37
CA GLN A 500 1.16 135.43 -4.66
C GLN A 500 0.09 134.35 -4.89
N ARG A 501 0.53 133.15 -5.32
CA ARG A 501 0.78 132.05 -4.38
C ARG A 501 1.69 130.99 -4.99
#